data_AF-A0A7X6WTI4-F1
#
_entry.id   AF-A0A7X6WTI4-F1
#
_cell.length_a   1.000
_cell.length_b   1.000
_cell.length_c   1.000
_cell.angle_alpha   90.00
_cell.angle_beta   90.00
_cell.angle_gamma   90.00
#
_symmetry.space_group_name_H-M   'P 1'
#
loop_
_entity.id
_entity.type
_entity.pdbx_description
1 polymer ?
#
loop_
_entity_poly.entity_id
_entity_poly.type
_entity_poly.pdbx_seq_one_letter_code
_entity_poly.pdbx_strand_id
1 'polypeptide(L)'
;DRGEKHLAYYSVVDKNGEILEQGSFNKIKDETSGKETDYAEKLEKMAGNRDESRKNWTTIGTIKEMKEGYISQVVRKIVDLTIKHNAYVVLENLNSGFKNSRKKIEKQIYQKLELALAKKLNFVVDKKAKEGEIMSVQKALQLTPPVNNFGDIEKASQYGIMLYTRANYTSQTDPITGWRKTIYLQKGSEEKIKEQILNAFDDFGFDGKDYYFDYTTKYKEGNKIIEGKKWRLYSGKDGKSLDRFRNESVYENSEKIWKTIPKDVVEILDKLFEGFDKDSGESLFQQIKNGKQLNKIDEYPAWESFRFAIDLIQQIRNSGPKDKDGNPTKDDDFILSPVRDENNSHFDSREGGAIISNGDANGAYNIARKGMMMFERIKEFEKMSETEKKKKKYPDIFIRDKEWDKFAQK
;
A
#
# COMPACT_ATOMS: atom_id res chain seq x y z
N ASP A 1 -9.14 0.05 -0.60
CA ASP A 1 -8.05 -0.78 -0.08
C ASP A 1 -8.49 -1.60 1.11
N ARG A 2 -7.79 -2.69 1.36
CA ARG A 2 -7.94 -3.57 2.50
C ARG A 2 -6.71 -3.38 3.37
N GLY A 3 -6.85 -2.50 4.35
CA GLY A 3 -5.73 -2.01 5.13
C GLY A 3 -5.06 -3.07 5.99
N GLU A 4 -3.87 -2.75 6.47
CA GLU A 4 -3.17 -3.48 7.53
C GLU A 4 -3.64 -3.04 8.92
N LYS A 5 -4.02 -1.76 9.05
CA LYS A 5 -4.49 -1.15 10.31
C LYS A 5 -5.99 -0.82 10.27
N HIS A 6 -6.57 -0.75 9.07
CA HIS A 6 -7.99 -0.47 8.87
C HIS A 6 -8.72 -1.65 8.22
N LEU A 7 -9.95 -1.92 8.67
CA LEU A 7 -10.82 -2.97 8.11
C LEU A 7 -11.06 -2.78 6.60
N ALA A 8 -11.21 -1.53 6.17
CA ALA A 8 -11.18 -1.11 4.78
C ALA A 8 -10.93 0.39 4.73
N TYR A 9 -10.34 0.85 3.63
CA TYR A 9 -10.04 2.26 3.37
C TYR A 9 -10.49 2.63 1.97
N TYR A 10 -11.00 3.83 1.76
CA TYR A 10 -11.42 4.30 0.44
C TYR A 10 -10.74 5.62 0.07
N SER A 11 -10.59 5.82 -1.25
CA SER A 11 -10.19 7.08 -1.85
C SER A 11 -11.01 7.26 -3.12
N VAL A 12 -11.75 8.36 -3.20
CA VAL A 12 -12.41 8.82 -4.42
C VAL A 12 -11.44 9.76 -5.11
N VAL A 13 -11.11 9.44 -6.36
CA VAL A 13 -10.12 10.16 -7.14
C VAL A 13 -10.76 10.56 -8.46
N ASP A 14 -10.53 11.79 -8.88
CA ASP A 14 -11.03 12.30 -10.14
C ASP A 14 -10.21 11.76 -11.34
N LYS A 15 -10.54 12.21 -12.56
CA LYS A 15 -9.84 11.80 -13.79
C LYS A 15 -8.41 12.33 -13.92
N ASN A 16 -8.03 13.32 -13.11
CA ASN A 16 -6.72 13.94 -13.10
C ASN A 16 -5.81 13.33 -12.00
N GLY A 17 -6.37 12.54 -11.09
CA GLY A 17 -5.63 11.97 -9.96
C GLY A 17 -5.79 12.76 -8.67
N GLU A 18 -6.68 13.74 -8.63
CA GLU A 18 -6.96 14.56 -7.44
C GLU A 18 -7.90 13.81 -6.49
N ILE A 19 -7.59 13.86 -5.19
CA ILE A 19 -8.42 13.21 -4.16
C ILE A 19 -9.62 14.10 -3.84
N LEU A 20 -10.83 13.58 -4.08
CA LEU A 20 -12.08 14.26 -3.76
C LEU A 20 -12.54 13.94 -2.34
N GLU A 21 -12.47 12.66 -1.96
CA GLU A 21 -12.87 12.17 -0.65
C GLU A 21 -11.99 10.97 -0.26
N GLN A 22 -11.64 10.85 1.01
CA GLN A 22 -10.83 9.75 1.51
C GLN A 22 -11.23 9.43 2.95
N GLY A 23 -11.18 8.16 3.33
CA GLY A 23 -11.46 7.80 4.72
C GLY A 23 -11.42 6.30 5.02
N SER A 24 -11.45 6.01 6.31
CA SER A 24 -11.54 4.64 6.82
C SER A 24 -12.99 4.21 6.99
N PHE A 25 -13.24 2.92 6.79
CA PHE A 25 -14.48 2.27 7.19
C PHE A 25 -14.44 1.65 8.59
N ASN A 26 -13.41 1.89 9.41
CA ASN A 26 -13.37 1.42 10.79
C ASN A 26 -14.56 1.92 11.61
N LYS A 27 -14.88 3.21 11.45
CA LYS A 27 -16.02 3.87 12.07
C LYS A 27 -17.04 4.19 10.99
N ILE A 28 -18.29 3.79 11.20
CA ILE A 28 -19.37 4.10 10.28
C ILE A 28 -20.44 4.86 11.06
N LYS A 29 -20.73 6.07 10.58
CA LYS A 29 -21.86 6.88 11.04
C LYS A 29 -23.12 6.47 10.29
N ASP A 30 -24.11 6.02 11.05
CA ASP A 30 -25.46 5.79 10.55
C ASP A 30 -26.12 7.14 10.28
N GLU A 31 -26.54 7.38 9.04
CA GLU A 31 -27.11 8.67 8.63
C GLU A 31 -28.51 8.90 9.19
N THR A 32 -29.23 7.84 9.56
CA THR A 32 -30.62 7.94 10.06
C THR A 32 -30.64 8.29 11.54
N SER A 33 -29.80 7.63 12.33
CA SER A 33 -29.70 7.82 13.78
C SER A 33 -28.62 8.82 14.19
N GLY A 34 -27.71 9.17 13.28
CA GLY A 34 -26.53 9.98 13.57
C GLY A 34 -25.47 9.24 14.41
N LYS A 35 -25.73 7.99 14.82
CA LYS A 35 -24.86 7.21 15.71
C LYS A 35 -23.64 6.71 14.95
N GLU A 36 -22.47 7.04 15.47
CA GLU A 36 -21.22 6.45 15.01
C GLU A 36 -20.95 5.12 15.73
N THR A 37 -20.55 4.11 14.97
CA THR A 37 -20.12 2.82 15.50
C THR A 37 -18.72 2.51 15.03
N ASP A 38 -17.81 2.31 16.00
CA ASP A 38 -16.49 1.74 15.75
C ASP A 38 -16.61 0.21 15.59
N TYR A 39 -16.55 -0.25 14.36
CA TYR A 39 -16.58 -1.67 14.03
C TYR A 39 -15.21 -2.33 14.20
N ALA A 40 -14.11 -1.59 14.09
CA ALA A 40 -12.77 -2.12 14.28
C ALA A 40 -12.58 -2.55 15.74
N GLU A 41 -12.87 -1.64 16.67
CA GLU A 41 -12.77 -1.91 18.11
C GLU A 41 -13.71 -3.05 18.54
N LYS A 42 -14.95 -3.07 18.04
CA LYS A 42 -15.92 -4.12 18.37
C LYS A 42 -15.48 -5.49 17.86
N LEU A 43 -14.99 -5.57 16.62
CA LEU A 43 -14.51 -6.82 16.04
C LEU A 43 -13.23 -7.31 16.72
N GLU A 44 -12.34 -6.40 17.14
CA GLU A 44 -11.12 -6.72 17.89
C GLU A 44 -11.45 -7.27 19.28
N LYS A 45 -12.31 -6.60 20.06
CA LYS A 45 -12.78 -7.08 21.37
C LYS A 45 -13.42 -8.46 21.28
N MET A 46 -14.24 -8.68 20.26
CA MET A 46 -14.86 -9.98 20.02
C MET A 46 -13.87 -11.06 19.58
N ALA A 47 -12.79 -10.69 18.87
CA ALA A 47 -11.74 -11.61 18.47
C ALA A 47 -10.83 -11.99 19.65
N GLY A 48 -10.47 -11.04 20.52
CA GLY A 48 -9.70 -11.29 21.75
C GLY A 48 -10.45 -12.23 22.70
N ASN A 49 -11.76 -12.03 22.87
CA ASN A 49 -12.61 -12.92 23.67
C ASN A 49 -12.78 -14.31 23.06
N ARG A 50 -12.38 -14.54 21.81
CA ARG A 50 -12.61 -15.81 21.09
C ARG A 50 -11.65 -16.93 21.52
N ASP A 51 -10.46 -16.59 22.00
CA ASP A 51 -9.52 -17.59 22.53
C ASP A 51 -10.04 -18.17 23.86
N GLU A 52 -10.82 -17.41 24.64
CA GLU A 52 -11.59 -17.91 25.78
C GLU A 52 -12.94 -18.54 25.38
N SER A 53 -13.61 -17.98 24.36
CA SER A 53 -14.99 -18.33 23.95
C SER A 53 -15.12 -19.54 23.02
N ARG A 54 -14.04 -20.29 22.71
CA ARG A 54 -14.16 -21.61 22.02
C ARG A 54 -15.07 -22.60 22.77
N LYS A 55 -15.49 -22.27 23.99
CA LYS A 55 -16.42 -23.03 24.83
C LYS A 55 -17.90 -22.63 24.68
N ASN A 56 -18.28 -21.62 23.90
CA ASN A 56 -19.67 -21.11 23.86
C ASN A 56 -20.21 -20.81 22.45
N TRP A 57 -21.32 -21.44 22.06
CA TRP A 57 -21.91 -21.36 20.70
C TRP A 57 -22.61 -20.02 20.41
N THR A 58 -23.19 -19.37 21.43
CA THR A 58 -23.96 -18.12 21.31
C THR A 58 -23.08 -16.95 20.83
N THR A 59 -21.85 -16.86 21.35
CA THR A 59 -20.86 -15.82 20.99
C THR A 59 -20.45 -15.90 19.52
N ILE A 60 -20.42 -17.09 18.92
CA ILE A 60 -20.07 -17.28 17.50
C ILE A 60 -21.16 -16.72 16.59
N GLY A 61 -22.44 -16.87 16.96
CA GLY A 61 -23.59 -16.30 16.25
C GLY A 61 -23.53 -14.77 16.19
N THR A 62 -23.31 -14.13 17.34
CA THR A 62 -23.24 -12.65 17.47
C THR A 62 -22.14 -12.03 16.60
N ILE A 63 -20.98 -12.68 16.47
CA ILE A 63 -19.86 -12.19 15.64
C ILE A 63 -20.22 -12.23 14.15
N LYS A 64 -20.92 -13.28 13.70
CA LYS A 64 -21.33 -13.41 12.30
C LYS A 64 -22.31 -12.30 11.93
N GLU A 65 -23.32 -12.06 12.77
CA GLU A 65 -24.31 -11.00 12.58
C GLU A 65 -23.66 -9.61 12.57
N MET A 66 -22.71 -9.35 13.47
CA MET A 66 -21.97 -8.08 13.50
C MET A 66 -21.20 -7.82 12.20
N LYS A 67 -20.54 -8.85 11.64
CA LYS A 67 -19.83 -8.73 10.36
C LYS A 67 -20.78 -8.48 9.20
N GLU A 68 -21.93 -9.13 9.19
CA GLU A 68 -22.95 -8.91 8.16
C GLU A 68 -23.53 -7.50 8.24
N GLY A 69 -23.78 -7.00 9.46
CA GLY A 69 -24.14 -5.61 9.72
C GLY A 69 -23.07 -4.63 9.22
N TYR A 70 -21.80 -4.86 9.58
CA TYR A 70 -20.66 -4.06 9.09
C TYR A 70 -20.61 -4.00 7.56
N ILE A 71 -20.63 -5.17 6.90
CA ILE A 71 -20.59 -5.28 5.44
C ILE A 71 -21.74 -4.50 4.80
N SER A 72 -22.95 -4.60 5.34
CA SER A 72 -24.11 -3.88 4.79
C SER A 72 -23.92 -2.36 4.79
N GLN A 73 -23.32 -1.82 5.86
CA GLN A 73 -23.04 -0.39 5.99
C GLN A 73 -21.92 0.05 5.05
N VAL A 74 -20.85 -0.75 4.91
CA VAL A 74 -19.77 -0.47 3.94
C VAL A 74 -20.31 -0.50 2.51
N VAL A 75 -21.10 -1.52 2.15
CA VAL A 75 -21.73 -1.60 0.82
C VAL A 75 -22.58 -0.36 0.54
N ARG A 76 -23.39 0.07 1.51
CA ARG A 76 -24.20 1.26 1.37
C ARG A 76 -23.34 2.49 1.07
N LYS A 77 -22.29 2.72 1.87
CA LYS A 77 -21.38 3.87 1.67
C LYS A 77 -20.65 3.82 0.32
N ILE A 78 -20.17 2.66 -0.11
CA ILE A 78 -19.55 2.51 -1.43
C ILE A 78 -20.56 2.84 -2.54
N VAL A 79 -21.78 2.33 -2.46
CA VAL A 79 -22.83 2.63 -3.46
C VAL A 79 -23.18 4.11 -3.46
N ASP A 80 -23.33 4.74 -2.30
CA ASP A 80 -23.63 6.18 -2.21
C ASP A 80 -22.50 7.02 -2.85
N LEU A 81 -21.23 6.68 -2.60
CA LEU A 81 -20.08 7.33 -3.24
C LEU A 81 -20.08 7.11 -4.76
N THR A 82 -20.34 5.88 -5.21
CA THR A 82 -20.45 5.51 -6.63
C THR A 82 -21.50 6.34 -7.34
N ILE A 83 -22.69 6.49 -6.75
CA ILE A 83 -23.78 7.28 -7.34
C ILE A 83 -23.47 8.77 -7.28
N LYS A 84 -23.02 9.29 -6.13
CA LYS A 84 -22.67 10.70 -5.93
C LYS A 84 -21.67 11.20 -6.97
N HIS A 85 -20.65 10.40 -7.25
CA HIS A 85 -19.55 10.76 -8.15
C HIS A 85 -19.66 10.17 -9.55
N ASN A 86 -20.71 9.41 -9.85
CA ASN A 86 -20.83 8.62 -11.09
C ASN A 86 -19.55 7.81 -11.38
N ALA A 87 -19.04 7.14 -10.35
CA ALA A 87 -17.73 6.51 -10.36
C ALA A 87 -17.80 5.01 -10.65
N TYR A 88 -16.71 4.44 -11.14
CA TYR A 88 -16.47 2.99 -11.10
C TYR A 88 -15.71 2.62 -9.81
N VAL A 89 -15.81 1.37 -9.38
CA VAL A 89 -15.19 0.89 -8.12
C VAL A 89 -13.96 0.05 -8.45
N VAL A 90 -12.82 0.38 -7.84
CA VAL A 90 -11.56 -0.36 -8.04
C VAL A 90 -11.19 -1.10 -6.76
N LEU A 91 -10.98 -2.41 -6.88
CA LEU A 91 -10.67 -3.32 -5.79
C LEU A 91 -9.36 -4.04 -6.08
N GLU A 92 -8.74 -4.59 -5.03
CA GLU A 92 -7.54 -5.40 -5.20
C GLU A 92 -7.90 -6.80 -5.66
N ASN A 93 -7.31 -7.24 -6.77
CA ASN A 93 -7.30 -8.63 -7.18
C ASN A 93 -6.36 -9.42 -6.27
N LEU A 94 -6.96 -10.25 -5.44
CA LEU A 94 -6.26 -11.13 -4.54
C LEU A 94 -5.98 -12.49 -5.19
N ASN A 95 -4.72 -12.73 -5.53
CA ASN A 95 -4.29 -14.09 -5.83
C ASN A 95 -4.43 -14.99 -4.58
N SER A 96 -4.76 -16.26 -4.81
CA SER A 96 -4.98 -17.28 -3.78
C SER A 96 -3.83 -17.39 -2.75
N GLY A 97 -2.57 -17.13 -3.15
CA GLY A 97 -1.41 -17.10 -2.25
C GLY A 97 -1.38 -15.92 -1.27
N PHE A 98 -1.75 -14.71 -1.70
CA PHE A 98 -1.84 -13.52 -0.83
C PHE A 98 -3.05 -13.60 0.12
N LYS A 99 -4.12 -14.29 -0.31
CA LYS A 99 -5.27 -14.62 0.56
C LYS A 99 -4.89 -15.56 1.72
N ASN A 100 -3.74 -16.23 1.68
CA ASN A 100 -3.35 -17.23 2.68
C ASN A 100 -2.44 -16.67 3.81
N SER A 101 -1.83 -15.49 3.64
CA SER A 101 -0.99 -14.85 4.67
C SER A 101 -1.79 -14.05 5.70
N ARG A 102 -2.92 -13.44 5.31
CA ARG A 102 -3.86 -12.81 6.25
C ARG A 102 -4.72 -13.86 6.96
N LYS A 103 -4.98 -13.66 8.26
CA LYS A 103 -5.77 -14.58 9.11
C LYS A 103 -7.07 -14.97 8.38
N LYS A 104 -7.44 -16.27 8.37
CA LYS A 104 -8.63 -16.84 7.71
C LYS A 104 -9.94 -16.04 7.90
N ILE A 105 -10.03 -15.29 9.00
CA ILE A 105 -11.17 -14.46 9.40
C ILE A 105 -11.35 -13.21 8.51
N GLU A 106 -10.27 -12.52 8.15
CA GLU A 106 -10.32 -11.32 7.30
C GLU A 106 -10.68 -11.67 5.86
N LYS A 107 -10.15 -12.79 5.34
CA LYS A 107 -10.45 -13.31 3.99
C LYS A 107 -11.96 -13.49 3.77
N GLN A 108 -12.68 -14.04 4.76
CA GLN A 108 -14.13 -14.25 4.65
C GLN A 108 -14.93 -12.94 4.62
N ILE A 109 -14.49 -11.90 5.35
CA ILE A 109 -15.17 -10.60 5.35
C ILE A 109 -15.07 -9.95 3.97
N TYR A 110 -13.89 -9.99 3.35
CA TYR A 110 -13.67 -9.38 2.04
C TYR A 110 -14.44 -10.08 0.91
N GLN A 111 -14.40 -11.42 0.86
CA GLN A 111 -15.17 -12.17 -0.15
C GLN A 111 -16.68 -11.90 -0.01
N LYS A 112 -17.18 -11.82 1.24
CA LYS A 112 -18.58 -11.47 1.50
C LYS A 112 -18.88 -10.02 1.11
N LEU A 113 -17.97 -9.08 1.38
CA LEU A 113 -18.10 -7.67 1.00
C LEU A 113 -18.19 -7.52 -0.52
N GLU A 114 -17.27 -8.12 -1.27
CA GLU A 114 -17.26 -8.07 -2.73
C GLU A 114 -18.54 -8.68 -3.32
N LEU A 115 -18.97 -9.84 -2.82
CA LEU A 115 -20.21 -10.48 -3.25
C LEU A 115 -21.44 -9.62 -2.92
N ALA A 116 -21.51 -9.06 -1.72
CA ALA A 116 -22.62 -8.21 -1.29
C ALA A 116 -22.68 -6.90 -2.11
N LEU A 117 -21.52 -6.31 -2.40
CA LEU A 117 -21.41 -5.13 -3.26
C LEU A 117 -21.87 -5.44 -4.67
N ALA A 118 -21.37 -6.54 -5.28
CA ALA A 118 -21.78 -6.95 -6.62
C ALA A 118 -23.29 -7.23 -6.70
N LYS A 119 -23.88 -7.88 -5.68
CA LYS A 119 -25.33 -8.09 -5.58
C LYS A 119 -26.10 -6.78 -5.46
N LYS A 120 -25.62 -5.84 -4.66
CA LYS A 120 -26.29 -4.55 -4.50
C LYS A 120 -26.20 -3.70 -5.77
N LEU A 121 -25.05 -3.71 -6.45
CA LEU A 121 -24.84 -3.01 -7.72
C LEU A 121 -25.64 -3.62 -8.88
N ASN A 122 -26.00 -4.90 -8.80
CA ASN A 122 -26.85 -5.54 -9.80
C ASN A 122 -28.30 -5.01 -9.76
N PHE A 123 -28.72 -4.46 -8.61
CA PHE A 123 -30.04 -3.86 -8.41
C PHE A 123 -29.99 -2.71 -7.39
N VAL A 124 -29.62 -1.52 -7.85
CA VAL A 124 -29.53 -0.30 -7.04
C VAL A 124 -30.87 0.44 -7.05
N VAL A 125 -31.43 0.62 -5.87
CA VAL A 125 -32.67 1.35 -5.62
C VAL A 125 -32.42 2.34 -4.48
N ASP A 126 -32.92 3.56 -4.64
CA ASP A 126 -33.09 4.51 -3.56
C ASP A 126 -34.53 4.41 -3.04
N LYS A 127 -34.66 4.14 -1.73
CA LYS A 127 -35.97 4.01 -1.07
C LYS A 127 -36.75 5.33 -1.05
N LYS A 128 -36.09 6.46 -1.31
CA LYS A 128 -36.71 7.78 -1.38
C LYS A 128 -37.19 8.15 -2.80
N ALA A 129 -36.78 7.40 -3.84
CA ALA A 129 -37.18 7.66 -5.21
C ALA A 129 -38.67 7.32 -5.41
N LYS A 130 -39.39 8.18 -6.13
CA LYS A 130 -40.80 7.98 -6.44
C LYS A 130 -40.98 6.95 -7.55
N GLU A 131 -42.19 6.42 -7.67
CA GLU A 131 -42.54 5.52 -8.75
C GLU A 131 -42.27 6.15 -10.13
N GLY A 132 -41.62 5.41 -11.02
CA GLY A 132 -41.25 5.87 -12.36
C GLY A 132 -39.95 6.68 -12.46
N GLU A 133 -39.32 7.08 -11.34
CA GLU A 133 -38.03 7.77 -11.32
C GLU A 133 -36.84 6.79 -11.45
N ILE A 134 -35.69 7.26 -11.95
CA ILE A 134 -34.44 6.48 -11.95
C ILE A 134 -34.09 6.11 -10.50
N MET A 135 -33.60 4.88 -10.28
CA MET A 135 -33.37 4.29 -8.96
C MET A 135 -34.65 4.01 -8.14
N SER A 136 -35.85 4.15 -8.70
CA SER A 136 -37.05 3.53 -8.14
C SER A 136 -37.02 2.01 -8.31
N VAL A 137 -37.92 1.30 -7.64
CA VAL A 137 -38.04 -0.16 -7.79
C VAL A 137 -38.30 -0.58 -9.25
N GLN A 138 -39.03 0.24 -10.02
CA GLN A 138 -39.35 -0.04 -11.43
C GLN A 138 -38.21 0.32 -12.40
N LYS A 139 -37.29 1.19 -11.99
CA LYS A 139 -36.15 1.65 -12.80
C LYS A 139 -34.85 1.64 -12.01
N ALA A 140 -34.57 0.51 -11.38
CA ALA A 140 -33.34 0.27 -10.64
C ALA A 140 -32.13 0.34 -11.57
N LEU A 141 -30.99 0.83 -11.08
CA LEU A 141 -29.74 0.75 -11.85
C LEU A 141 -29.16 -0.66 -11.75
N GLN A 142 -28.63 -1.14 -12.88
CA GLN A 142 -27.94 -2.43 -12.99
C GLN A 142 -26.49 -2.19 -13.42
N LEU A 143 -25.62 -1.99 -12.43
CA LEU A 143 -24.23 -1.60 -12.64
C LEU A 143 -23.27 -2.80 -12.66
N THR A 144 -23.77 -3.99 -12.35
CA THR A 144 -23.06 -5.27 -12.45
C THR A 144 -23.95 -6.35 -13.09
N PRO A 145 -23.36 -7.36 -13.76
CA PRO A 145 -24.10 -8.54 -14.22
C PRO A 145 -24.72 -9.35 -13.05
N PRO A 146 -25.65 -10.28 -13.35
CA PRO A 146 -26.23 -11.16 -12.35
C PRO A 146 -25.16 -12.01 -11.65
N VAL A 147 -25.13 -11.95 -10.31
CA VAL A 147 -24.16 -12.65 -9.46
C VAL A 147 -24.86 -13.49 -8.40
N ASN A 148 -24.55 -14.79 -8.38
CA ASN A 148 -25.12 -15.75 -7.44
C ASN A 148 -24.19 -15.97 -6.25
N ASN A 149 -22.92 -16.23 -6.54
CA ASN A 149 -21.89 -16.62 -5.57
C ASN A 149 -20.53 -15.97 -5.88
N PHE A 150 -19.57 -16.08 -4.96
CA PHE A 150 -18.26 -15.45 -5.13
C PHE A 150 -17.46 -16.03 -6.30
N GLY A 151 -17.68 -17.30 -6.67
CA GLY A 151 -17.03 -17.93 -7.82
C GLY A 151 -17.33 -17.23 -9.15
N ASP A 152 -18.48 -16.55 -9.26
CA ASP A 152 -18.87 -15.79 -10.45
C ASP A 152 -17.96 -14.56 -10.68
N ILE A 153 -17.39 -14.02 -9.60
CA ILE A 153 -16.55 -12.81 -9.63
C ILE A 153 -15.07 -13.08 -9.33
N GLU A 154 -14.70 -14.24 -8.78
CA GLU A 154 -13.35 -14.49 -8.25
C GLU A 154 -12.22 -14.33 -9.28
N LYS A 155 -12.49 -14.66 -10.55
CA LYS A 155 -11.49 -14.60 -11.64
C LYS A 155 -11.68 -13.38 -12.54
N ALA A 156 -12.66 -12.53 -12.25
CA ALA A 156 -12.97 -11.38 -13.06
C ALA A 156 -11.93 -10.27 -12.83
N SER A 157 -11.34 -9.75 -13.91
CA SER A 157 -10.61 -8.48 -13.87
C SER A 157 -11.55 -7.27 -13.93
N GLN A 158 -12.77 -7.48 -14.44
CA GLN A 158 -13.87 -6.53 -14.49
C GLN A 158 -15.20 -7.27 -14.30
N TYR A 159 -16.08 -6.70 -13.49
CA TYR A 159 -17.44 -7.16 -13.29
C TYR A 159 -18.38 -5.95 -13.27
N GLY A 160 -18.94 -5.59 -14.43
CA GLY A 160 -19.66 -4.33 -14.61
C GLY A 160 -18.76 -3.12 -14.35
N ILE A 161 -19.16 -2.26 -13.41
CA ILE A 161 -18.35 -1.11 -12.96
C ILE A 161 -17.30 -1.47 -11.90
N MET A 162 -17.19 -2.73 -11.50
CA MET A 162 -16.16 -3.17 -10.55
C MET A 162 -14.92 -3.60 -11.32
N LEU A 163 -13.77 -3.00 -11.02
CA LEU A 163 -12.46 -3.32 -11.60
C LEU A 163 -11.55 -3.93 -10.56
N TYR A 164 -10.74 -4.90 -10.96
CA TYR A 164 -9.84 -5.63 -10.06
C TYR A 164 -8.38 -5.49 -10.50
N THR A 165 -7.57 -4.83 -9.68
CA THR A 165 -6.16 -4.53 -9.97
C THR A 165 -5.21 -5.21 -9.00
N ARG A 166 -3.97 -5.49 -9.41
CA ARG A 166 -2.97 -6.06 -8.50
C ARG A 166 -2.55 -5.07 -7.40
N ALA A 167 -2.46 -5.58 -6.18
CA ALA A 167 -2.05 -4.85 -4.97
C ALA A 167 -0.57 -4.41 -4.95
N ASN A 168 0.26 -4.90 -5.88
CA ASN A 168 1.70 -4.62 -5.80
C ASN A 168 1.98 -3.13 -5.85
N TYR A 169 2.78 -2.65 -4.91
CA TYR A 169 3.25 -1.27 -4.84
C TYR A 169 2.16 -0.20 -4.70
N THR A 170 0.98 -0.55 -4.17
CA THR A 170 -0.07 0.45 -3.91
C THR A 170 0.18 1.19 -2.60
N SER A 171 0.51 0.49 -1.51
CA SER A 171 0.78 1.11 -0.20
C SER A 171 2.22 1.61 -0.02
N GLN A 172 3.12 1.26 -0.93
CA GLN A 172 4.57 1.55 -0.84
C GLN A 172 5.09 2.33 -2.06
N THR A 173 4.26 3.24 -2.59
CA THR A 173 4.65 4.21 -3.61
C THR A 173 4.54 5.61 -3.02
N ASP A 174 5.55 6.44 -3.18
CA ASP A 174 5.52 7.87 -2.82
C ASP A 174 4.42 8.56 -3.65
N PRO A 175 3.40 9.16 -3.01
CA PRO A 175 2.28 9.77 -3.71
C PRO A 175 2.67 11.04 -4.49
N ILE A 176 3.79 11.68 -4.16
CA ILE A 176 4.27 12.91 -4.80
C ILE A 176 5.18 12.60 -5.97
N THR A 177 6.22 11.78 -5.76
CA THR A 177 7.25 11.55 -6.78
C THR A 177 6.99 10.30 -7.63
N GLY A 178 6.12 9.40 -7.17
CA GLY A 178 5.92 8.08 -7.76
C GLY A 178 7.04 7.09 -7.46
N TRP A 179 7.97 7.41 -6.57
CA TRP A 179 9.05 6.52 -6.18
C TRP A 179 8.52 5.28 -5.47
N ARG A 180 9.12 4.12 -5.76
CA ARG A 180 8.93 2.91 -4.97
C ARG A 180 10.23 2.12 -4.90
N LYS A 181 10.32 1.25 -3.90
CA LYS A 181 11.41 0.28 -3.80
C LYS A 181 11.51 -0.57 -5.07
N THR A 182 12.72 -0.63 -5.62
CA THR A 182 13.07 -1.42 -6.82
C THR A 182 14.35 -2.24 -6.62
N ILE A 183 15.16 -1.92 -5.60
CA ILE A 183 16.37 -2.66 -5.25
C ILE A 183 16.02 -3.66 -4.12
N TYR A 184 16.28 -4.94 -4.37
CA TYR A 184 16.01 -6.04 -3.43
C TYR A 184 17.29 -6.82 -3.16
N LEU A 185 18.02 -6.40 -2.13
CA LEU A 185 19.28 -7.02 -1.72
C LEU A 185 19.01 -8.27 -0.85
N GLN A 186 19.62 -9.39 -1.21
CA GLN A 186 19.52 -10.65 -0.47
C GLN A 186 20.60 -10.77 0.60
N LYS A 187 20.24 -11.39 1.73
CA LYS A 187 21.22 -11.88 2.71
C LYS A 187 22.16 -12.92 2.07
N GLY A 188 23.37 -13.04 2.56
CA GLY A 188 24.38 -13.96 2.02
C GLY A 188 25.75 -13.75 2.69
N SER A 189 26.81 -14.20 2.02
CA SER A 189 28.18 -13.85 2.42
C SER A 189 28.45 -12.36 2.19
N GLU A 190 29.48 -11.84 2.87
CA GLU A 190 29.93 -10.45 2.70
C GLU A 190 30.26 -10.13 1.23
N GLU A 191 30.93 -11.03 0.52
CA GLU A 191 31.28 -10.85 -0.89
C GLU A 191 30.04 -10.76 -1.78
N LYS A 192 29.05 -11.63 -1.54
CA LYS A 192 27.80 -11.63 -2.31
C LYS A 192 26.98 -10.36 -2.04
N ILE A 193 26.97 -9.88 -0.79
CA ILE A 193 26.26 -8.66 -0.44
C ILE A 193 26.95 -7.44 -1.05
N LYS A 194 28.28 -7.38 -0.96
CA LYS A 194 29.12 -6.36 -1.60
C LYS A 194 28.83 -6.27 -3.11
N GLU A 195 28.88 -7.39 -3.81
CA GLU A 195 28.61 -7.44 -5.25
C GLU A 195 27.20 -6.92 -5.58
N GLN A 196 26.19 -7.35 -4.83
CA GLN A 196 24.81 -6.90 -5.03
C GLN A 196 24.67 -5.38 -4.85
N ILE A 197 25.30 -4.80 -3.84
CA ILE A 197 25.24 -3.35 -3.57
C ILE A 197 25.96 -2.58 -4.68
N LEU A 198 27.18 -2.97 -5.03
CA LEU A 198 27.97 -2.27 -6.05
C LEU A 198 27.36 -2.36 -7.46
N ASN A 199 26.56 -3.38 -7.74
CA ASN A 199 25.82 -3.51 -9.01
C ASN A 199 24.46 -2.78 -9.01
N ALA A 200 23.90 -2.50 -7.84
CA ALA A 200 22.59 -1.89 -7.68
C ALA A 200 22.64 -0.36 -7.78
N PHE A 201 23.69 0.27 -7.27
CA PHE A 201 23.85 1.72 -7.23
C PHE A 201 24.83 2.21 -8.29
N ASP A 202 24.52 3.38 -8.86
CA ASP A 202 25.39 4.08 -9.80
C ASP A 202 26.47 4.87 -9.02
N ASP A 203 26.08 5.43 -7.88
CA ASP A 203 26.97 6.12 -6.93
C ASP A 203 26.33 6.17 -5.53
N PHE A 204 27.13 6.38 -4.49
CA PHE A 204 26.63 6.80 -3.17
C PHE A 204 27.73 7.55 -2.41
N GLY A 205 27.31 8.49 -1.57
CA GLY A 205 28.24 9.38 -0.89
C GLY A 205 27.58 10.17 0.23
N PHE A 206 28.23 11.27 0.61
CA PHE A 206 27.75 12.23 1.60
C PHE A 206 27.71 13.60 0.94
N ASP A 207 26.60 14.33 1.07
CA ASP A 207 26.40 15.64 0.41
C ASP A 207 26.77 16.84 1.30
N GLY A 208 27.42 16.59 2.44
CA GLY A 208 27.71 17.58 3.48
C GLY A 208 26.67 17.60 4.60
N LYS A 209 25.50 17.01 4.38
CA LYS A 209 24.43 16.90 5.39
C LYS A 209 23.94 15.47 5.55
N ASP A 210 23.62 14.82 4.44
CA ASP A 210 22.95 13.53 4.40
C ASP A 210 23.71 12.55 3.48
N TYR A 211 23.60 11.25 3.78
CA TYR A 211 24.08 10.24 2.84
C TYR A 211 23.12 10.12 1.67
N TYR A 212 23.66 10.09 0.45
CA TYR A 212 22.90 9.94 -0.78
C TYR A 212 23.22 8.61 -1.48
N PHE A 213 22.23 8.06 -2.18
CA PHE A 213 22.38 6.83 -2.97
C PHE A 213 21.71 7.00 -4.33
N ASP A 214 22.53 7.09 -5.37
CA ASP A 214 22.09 7.24 -6.75
C ASP A 214 21.96 5.88 -7.42
N TYR A 215 20.85 5.68 -8.12
CA TYR A 215 20.66 4.49 -8.94
C TYR A 215 19.69 4.72 -10.09
N THR A 216 19.87 3.93 -11.13
CA THR A 216 18.96 3.86 -12.28
C THR A 216 18.08 2.63 -12.16
N THR A 217 16.76 2.81 -12.23
CA THR A 217 15.82 1.68 -12.21
C THR A 217 16.05 0.80 -13.44
N LYS A 218 16.06 -0.53 -13.28
CA LYS A 218 16.30 -1.49 -14.36
C LYS A 218 15.09 -2.41 -14.53
N TYR A 219 14.61 -2.56 -15.76
CA TYR A 219 13.53 -3.48 -16.13
C TYR A 219 14.04 -4.58 -17.04
N LYS A 220 13.59 -5.81 -16.82
CA LYS A 220 13.86 -6.94 -17.71
C LYS A 220 12.77 -7.03 -18.79
N GLU A 221 13.16 -6.96 -20.06
CA GLU A 221 12.29 -7.25 -21.21
C GLU A 221 12.93 -8.35 -22.06
N GLY A 222 12.42 -9.58 -21.90
CA GLY A 222 13.05 -10.77 -22.47
C GLY A 222 14.46 -10.96 -21.90
N ASN A 223 15.46 -10.94 -22.78
CA ASN A 223 16.88 -11.04 -22.41
C ASN A 223 17.58 -9.69 -22.27
N LYS A 224 16.88 -8.57 -22.46
CA LYS A 224 17.45 -7.22 -22.37
C LYS A 224 17.11 -6.57 -21.03
N ILE A 225 18.05 -5.78 -20.53
CA ILE A 225 17.83 -4.84 -19.44
C ILE A 225 17.59 -3.46 -20.05
N ILE A 226 16.52 -2.80 -19.63
CA ILE A 226 16.17 -1.45 -20.05
C ILE A 226 16.22 -0.55 -18.83
N GLU A 227 16.90 0.58 -18.98
CA GLU A 227 17.01 1.61 -17.96
C GLU A 227 15.74 2.46 -17.87
N GLY A 228 15.38 2.83 -16.65
CA GLY A 228 14.24 3.66 -16.30
C GLY A 228 14.68 5.02 -15.74
N LYS A 229 13.87 5.56 -14.83
CA LYS A 229 14.16 6.82 -14.14
C LYS A 229 15.38 6.66 -13.19
N LYS A 230 16.20 7.71 -13.13
CA LYS A 230 17.26 7.88 -12.13
C LYS A 230 16.67 8.39 -10.83
N TRP A 231 17.18 7.88 -9.72
CA TRP A 231 16.72 8.22 -8.39
C TRP A 231 17.90 8.48 -7.47
N ARG A 232 17.70 9.42 -6.55
CA ARG A 232 18.58 9.66 -5.42
C ARG A 232 17.81 9.43 -4.14
N LEU A 233 18.22 8.43 -3.36
CA LEU A 233 17.71 8.21 -2.01
C LEU A 233 18.55 9.00 -1.02
N TYR A 234 17.95 9.43 0.09
CA TYR A 234 18.66 10.04 1.21
C TYR A 234 18.44 9.26 2.50
N SER A 235 19.47 9.20 3.35
CA SER A 235 19.36 8.66 4.71
C SER A 235 18.62 9.59 5.67
N GLY A 236 18.54 10.88 5.35
CA GLY A 236 18.14 11.93 6.27
C GLY A 236 17.63 13.22 5.64
N LYS A 237 17.37 14.18 6.53
CA LYS A 237 17.07 15.58 6.24
C LYS A 237 17.88 16.47 7.19
N ASP A 238 18.82 17.23 6.64
CA ASP A 238 19.66 18.16 7.39
C ASP A 238 20.45 17.47 8.53
N GLY A 239 21.03 16.31 8.23
CA GLY A 239 21.87 15.55 9.16
C GLY A 239 21.10 14.73 10.19
N LYS A 240 19.76 14.74 10.14
CA LYS A 240 18.92 13.91 10.99
C LYS A 240 18.41 12.70 10.19
N SER A 241 18.52 11.50 10.78
CA SER A 241 17.99 10.29 10.17
C SER A 241 16.50 10.43 9.88
N LEU A 242 16.06 9.88 8.74
CA LEU A 242 14.65 9.65 8.51
C LEU A 242 14.13 8.65 9.54
N ASP A 243 12.90 8.86 10.02
CA ASP A 243 12.27 7.94 10.97
C ASP A 243 12.07 6.57 10.32
N ARG A 244 12.68 5.55 10.92
CA ARG A 244 12.57 4.15 10.51
C ARG A 244 12.36 3.26 11.71
N PHE A 245 11.46 2.28 11.58
CA PHE A 245 11.11 1.39 12.67
C PHE A 245 11.19 -0.08 12.25
N ARG A 246 11.62 -0.95 13.18
CA ARG A 246 11.62 -2.41 13.00
C ARG A 246 11.00 -3.10 14.20
N ASN A 247 10.25 -4.16 13.93
CA ASN A 247 9.80 -5.06 14.98
C ASN A 247 10.91 -6.05 15.30
N GLU A 248 11.30 -6.08 16.55
CA GLU A 248 12.31 -6.98 17.08
C GLU A 248 11.75 -7.76 18.25
N SER A 249 12.18 -9.01 18.38
CA SER A 249 11.81 -9.80 19.54
C SER A 249 12.78 -9.54 20.67
N VAL A 250 12.27 -9.05 21.80
CA VAL A 250 13.02 -8.86 23.03
C VAL A 250 12.49 -9.82 24.10
N TYR A 251 13.35 -10.17 25.05
CA TYR A 251 12.95 -10.94 26.22
C TYR A 251 12.73 -9.99 27.40
N GLU A 252 11.52 -9.98 27.95
CA GLU A 252 11.20 -9.30 29.20
C GLU A 252 10.56 -10.30 30.16
N ASN A 253 11.04 -10.37 31.40
CA ASN A 253 10.56 -11.33 32.41
C ASN A 253 10.49 -12.79 31.90
N SER A 254 11.49 -13.20 31.12
CA SER A 254 11.57 -14.52 30.46
C SER A 254 10.50 -14.80 29.40
N GLU A 255 9.70 -13.79 29.01
CA GLU A 255 8.75 -13.87 27.91
C GLU A 255 9.27 -13.18 26.66
N LYS A 256 9.10 -13.83 25.51
CA LYS A 256 9.45 -13.27 24.21
C LYS A 256 8.32 -12.35 23.74
N ILE A 257 8.60 -11.05 23.71
CA ILE A 257 7.66 -10.04 23.23
C ILE A 257 8.21 -9.34 21.99
N TRP A 258 7.32 -8.84 21.15
CA TRP A 258 7.71 -8.04 19.97
C TRP A 258 7.61 -6.56 20.32
N LYS A 259 8.71 -5.83 20.12
CA LYS A 259 8.75 -4.37 20.27
C LYS A 259 9.09 -3.71 18.96
N THR A 260 8.48 -2.55 18.73
CA THR A 260 8.80 -1.66 17.63
C THR A 260 9.94 -0.74 18.07
N ILE A 261 11.08 -0.86 17.42
CA ILE A 261 12.32 -0.18 17.79
C ILE A 261 12.68 0.84 16.71
N PRO A 262 12.90 2.12 17.05
CA PRO A 262 13.43 3.11 16.11
C PRO A 262 14.85 2.74 15.68
N LYS A 263 15.19 2.99 14.42
CA LYS A 263 16.51 2.74 13.86
C LYS A 263 17.10 4.04 13.33
N ASP A 264 18.22 4.45 13.91
CA ASP A 264 19.00 5.58 13.42
C ASP A 264 19.88 5.10 12.25
N VAL A 265 19.45 5.40 11.04
CA VAL A 265 20.16 5.00 9.83
C VAL A 265 21.45 5.79 9.67
N VAL A 266 21.45 7.06 10.06
CA VAL A 266 22.63 7.93 9.96
C VAL A 266 23.72 7.43 10.90
N GLU A 267 23.39 7.07 12.14
CA GLU A 267 24.35 6.49 13.09
C GLU A 267 24.98 5.19 12.55
N ILE A 268 24.18 4.31 11.95
CA ILE A 268 24.69 3.08 11.33
C ILE A 268 25.66 3.40 10.19
N LEU A 269 25.32 4.36 9.33
CA LEU A 269 26.17 4.76 8.21
C LEU A 269 27.45 5.46 8.69
N ASP A 270 27.37 6.29 9.73
CA ASP A 270 28.54 6.96 10.32
C ASP A 270 29.55 5.96 10.88
N LYS A 271 29.07 4.91 11.56
CA LYS A 271 29.93 3.80 12.03
C LYS A 271 30.53 3.02 10.86
N LEU A 272 29.72 2.65 9.85
CA LEU A 272 30.19 1.91 8.66
C LEU A 272 31.27 2.67 7.88
N PHE A 273 31.10 3.99 7.74
CA PHE A 273 31.97 4.87 6.97
C PHE A 273 32.97 5.64 7.83
N GLU A 274 33.21 5.24 9.07
CA GLU A 274 34.26 5.83 9.89
C GLU A 274 35.63 5.69 9.19
N GLY A 275 36.41 6.77 9.15
CA GLY A 275 37.67 6.83 8.40
C GLY A 275 37.52 7.05 6.89
N PHE A 276 36.29 7.08 6.33
CA PHE A 276 36.05 7.58 4.97
C PHE A 276 36.23 9.09 4.90
N ASP A 277 36.78 9.56 3.77
CA ASP A 277 36.97 11.00 3.56
C ASP A 277 35.72 11.57 2.90
N LYS A 278 34.88 12.23 3.69
CA LYS A 278 33.60 12.79 3.23
C LYS A 278 33.76 14.14 2.51
N ASP A 279 34.94 14.75 2.58
CA ASP A 279 35.21 16.11 2.09
C ASP A 279 36.13 16.15 0.86
N SER A 280 36.76 15.02 0.50
CA SER A 280 37.68 14.88 -0.65
C SER A 280 37.09 15.21 -2.03
N GLY A 281 35.76 15.29 -2.15
CA GLY A 281 35.05 15.34 -3.42
C GLY A 281 34.96 13.98 -4.15
N GLU A 282 35.63 12.94 -3.64
CA GLU A 282 35.48 11.56 -4.10
C GLU A 282 34.33 10.87 -3.34
N SER A 283 33.39 10.27 -4.07
CA SER A 283 32.25 9.58 -3.44
C SER A 283 32.69 8.36 -2.62
N LEU A 284 31.89 7.99 -1.62
CA LEU A 284 32.15 6.81 -0.78
C LEU A 284 32.17 5.53 -1.63
N PHE A 285 31.36 5.48 -2.68
CA PHE A 285 31.36 4.40 -3.66
C PHE A 285 32.69 4.24 -4.39
N GLN A 286 33.32 5.35 -4.83
CA GLN A 286 34.63 5.29 -5.48
C GLN A 286 35.74 4.93 -4.50
N GLN A 287 35.70 5.46 -3.26
CA GLN A 287 36.67 5.08 -2.22
C GLN A 287 36.62 3.57 -1.95
N ILE A 288 35.43 2.95 -1.92
CA ILE A 288 35.27 1.49 -1.80
C ILE A 288 35.88 0.76 -3.00
N LYS A 289 35.64 1.25 -4.23
CA LYS A 289 36.24 0.66 -5.44
C LYS A 289 37.76 0.76 -5.43
N ASN A 290 38.29 1.81 -4.83
CA ASN A 290 39.72 2.07 -4.64
C ASN A 290 40.33 1.32 -3.44
N GLY A 291 39.57 0.40 -2.83
CA GLY A 291 40.09 -0.55 -1.84
C GLY A 291 39.79 -0.19 -0.39
N LYS A 292 39.12 0.93 -0.11
CA LYS A 292 38.68 1.28 1.24
C LYS A 292 37.62 0.28 1.73
N GLN A 293 37.76 -0.18 2.97
CA GLN A 293 36.87 -1.18 3.55
C GLN A 293 35.89 -0.51 4.52
N LEU A 294 34.66 -1.03 4.56
CA LEU A 294 33.67 -0.67 5.57
C LEU A 294 34.12 -1.15 6.95
N ASN A 295 33.80 -0.39 7.99
CA ASN A 295 34.02 -0.85 9.36
C ASN A 295 32.95 -1.82 9.80
N LYS A 296 33.35 -2.72 10.69
CA LYS A 296 32.43 -3.62 11.36
C LYS A 296 31.65 -2.87 12.45
N ILE A 297 30.38 -3.21 12.63
CA ILE A 297 29.57 -2.70 13.75
C ILE A 297 29.32 -3.86 14.70
N ASP A 298 29.92 -3.79 15.89
CA ASP A 298 29.80 -4.81 16.94
C ASP A 298 30.12 -6.23 16.40
N GLU A 299 29.27 -7.21 16.70
CA GLU A 299 29.41 -8.57 16.17
C GLU A 299 29.00 -8.71 14.69
N TYR A 300 28.28 -7.74 14.11
CA TYR A 300 27.66 -7.87 12.79
C TYR A 300 28.65 -7.64 11.63
N PRO A 301 28.64 -8.48 10.58
CA PRO A 301 29.43 -8.25 9.37
C PRO A 301 29.14 -6.90 8.72
N ALA A 302 30.17 -6.25 8.16
CA ALA A 302 30.08 -4.87 7.68
C ALA A 302 29.13 -4.71 6.49
N TRP A 303 29.20 -5.62 5.50
CA TRP A 303 28.33 -5.57 4.33
C TRP A 303 26.89 -5.95 4.66
N GLU A 304 26.64 -6.88 5.59
CA GLU A 304 25.28 -7.14 6.09
C GLU A 304 24.69 -5.93 6.82
N SER A 305 25.48 -5.23 7.64
CA SER A 305 25.06 -3.97 8.27
C SER A 305 24.74 -2.88 7.23
N PHE A 306 25.55 -2.77 6.18
CA PHE A 306 25.28 -1.83 5.09
C PHE A 306 24.04 -2.19 4.27
N ARG A 307 23.85 -3.48 3.97
CA ARG A 307 22.62 -4.01 3.35
C ARG A 307 21.39 -3.67 4.19
N PHE A 308 21.49 -3.82 5.50
CA PHE A 308 20.41 -3.50 6.44
C PHE A 308 20.10 -2.00 6.45
N ALA A 309 21.12 -1.13 6.47
CA ALA A 309 20.95 0.32 6.35
C ALA A 309 20.22 0.70 5.05
N ILE A 310 20.64 0.14 3.90
CA ILE A 310 19.99 0.37 2.60
C ILE A 310 18.53 -0.13 2.59
N ASP A 311 18.25 -1.25 3.27
CA ASP A 311 16.89 -1.78 3.40
C ASP A 311 16.00 -0.84 4.25
N LEU A 312 16.56 -0.23 5.30
CA LEU A 312 15.90 0.80 6.11
C LEU A 312 15.65 2.09 5.30
N ILE A 313 16.63 2.59 4.55
CA ILE A 313 16.45 3.78 3.71
C ILE A 313 15.25 3.59 2.78
N GLN A 314 15.19 2.45 2.09
CA GLN A 314 14.11 2.13 1.14
C GLN A 314 12.75 1.82 1.80
N GLN A 315 12.66 1.77 3.13
CA GLN A 315 11.42 1.51 3.85
C GLN A 315 10.57 2.77 3.93
N ILE A 316 9.71 2.97 2.92
CA ILE A 316 8.80 4.12 2.85
C ILE A 316 7.63 4.03 3.83
N ARG A 317 7.00 2.85 3.96
CA ARG A 317 5.91 2.63 4.91
C ARG A 317 6.47 2.16 6.25
N ASN A 318 6.10 2.86 7.31
CA ASN A 318 6.62 2.63 8.66
C ASN A 318 5.47 2.52 9.66
N SER A 319 5.64 1.65 10.64
CA SER A 319 4.79 1.58 11.82
C SER A 319 5.68 1.75 13.04
N GLY A 320 5.55 2.90 13.69
CA GLY A 320 6.17 3.26 14.95
C GLY A 320 5.41 2.73 16.16
N PRO A 321 5.90 3.04 17.37
CA PRO A 321 5.31 2.55 18.60
C PRO A 321 3.92 3.18 18.84
N LYS A 322 3.04 2.36 19.42
CA LYS A 322 1.79 2.83 20.02
C LYS A 322 2.06 3.59 21.32
N ASP A 323 1.06 4.30 21.84
CA ASP A 323 1.18 4.93 23.15
C ASP A 323 1.23 3.88 24.28
N LYS A 324 1.39 4.35 25.53
CA LYS A 324 1.52 3.47 26.71
C LYS A 324 0.27 2.62 26.96
N ASP A 325 -0.88 3.07 26.49
CA ASP A 325 -2.17 2.40 26.65
C ASP A 325 -2.51 1.51 25.44
N GLY A 326 -1.60 1.44 24.45
CA GLY A 326 -1.76 0.64 23.24
C GLY A 326 -2.66 1.28 22.18
N ASN A 327 -2.93 2.58 22.27
CA ASN A 327 -3.67 3.31 21.25
C ASN A 327 -2.76 3.73 20.07
N PRO A 328 -3.31 3.79 18.84
CA PRO A 328 -2.60 4.31 17.69
C PRO A 328 -2.11 5.75 17.92
N THR A 329 -0.87 6.02 17.53
CA THR A 329 -0.28 7.37 17.48
C THR A 329 -0.22 7.83 16.02
N LYS A 330 0.21 9.08 15.78
CA LYS A 330 0.53 9.57 14.43
C LYS A 330 1.62 8.72 13.74
N ASP A 331 2.40 7.98 14.51
CA ASP A 331 3.47 7.12 14.01
C ASP A 331 3.00 5.67 13.80
N ASP A 332 1.75 5.29 14.13
CA ASP A 332 1.28 3.88 14.04
C ASP A 332 1.27 3.32 12.60
N ASP A 333 1.07 4.18 11.60
CA ASP A 333 1.16 3.86 10.17
C ASP A 333 1.38 5.12 9.34
N PHE A 334 2.60 5.32 8.85
CA PHE A 334 2.95 6.50 8.06
C PHE A 334 3.78 6.16 6.83
N ILE A 335 3.73 7.06 5.85
CA ILE A 335 4.54 7.05 4.63
C ILE A 335 5.56 8.17 4.77
N LEU A 336 6.85 7.80 4.76
CA LEU A 336 7.96 8.73 4.75
C LEU A 336 8.90 8.39 3.60
N SER A 337 8.86 9.22 2.56
CA SER A 337 9.65 9.02 1.35
C SER A 337 11.14 9.15 1.64
N PRO A 338 12.01 8.30 1.06
CA PRO A 338 13.45 8.50 1.07
C PRO A 338 13.93 9.38 -0.09
N VAL A 339 13.05 9.80 -0.99
CA VAL A 339 13.37 10.70 -2.09
C VAL A 339 12.79 12.07 -1.82
N ARG A 340 13.47 13.09 -2.34
CA ARG A 340 13.02 14.48 -2.27
C ARG A 340 12.27 14.84 -3.55
N ASP A 341 11.23 15.64 -3.42
CA ASP A 341 10.48 16.22 -4.53
C ASP A 341 11.23 17.40 -5.19
N GLU A 342 10.57 18.08 -6.13
CA GLU A 342 11.11 19.26 -6.81
C GLU A 342 11.44 20.44 -5.88
N ASN A 343 10.82 20.47 -4.69
CA ASN A 343 11.07 21.46 -3.64
C ASN A 343 12.09 20.96 -2.61
N ASN A 344 12.85 19.91 -2.94
CA ASN A 344 13.85 19.29 -2.08
C ASN A 344 13.27 18.79 -0.73
N SER A 345 11.99 18.41 -0.72
CA SER A 345 11.28 17.95 0.48
C SER A 345 10.92 16.47 0.39
N HIS A 346 11.08 15.76 1.51
CA HIS A 346 10.59 14.38 1.64
C HIS A 346 9.10 14.41 1.92
N PHE A 347 8.31 13.60 1.23
CA PHE A 347 6.91 13.41 1.60
C PHE A 347 6.80 12.67 2.94
N ASP A 348 6.09 13.25 3.90
CA ASP A 348 5.76 12.64 5.19
C ASP A 348 4.25 12.75 5.45
N SER A 349 3.56 11.61 5.53
CA SER A 349 2.10 11.58 5.75
C SER A 349 1.65 12.13 7.11
N ARG A 350 2.59 12.37 8.03
CA ARG A 350 2.32 12.93 9.36
C ARG A 350 2.29 14.46 9.35
N GLU A 351 2.78 15.10 8.29
CA GLU A 351 2.77 16.55 8.17
C GLU A 351 1.34 17.07 7.95
N GLY A 352 1.03 18.21 8.56
CA GLY A 352 -0.29 18.82 8.46
C GLY A 352 -0.63 19.20 7.02
N GLY A 353 -1.77 18.74 6.52
CA GLY A 353 -2.20 19.01 5.14
C GLY A 353 -1.67 18.03 4.09
N ALA A 354 -0.98 16.95 4.51
CA ALA A 354 -0.58 15.89 3.60
C ALA A 354 -1.80 15.30 2.86
N ILE A 355 -1.69 15.17 1.53
CA ILE A 355 -2.73 14.61 0.66
C ILE A 355 -3.06 13.15 1.00
N ILE A 356 -2.12 12.44 1.62
CA ILE A 356 -2.26 11.07 2.11
C ILE A 356 -1.90 11.06 3.59
N SER A 357 -2.78 10.53 4.43
CA SER A 357 -2.60 10.57 5.90
C SER A 357 -1.90 9.35 6.50
N ASN A 358 -1.86 8.21 5.79
CA ASN A 358 -1.25 6.96 6.27
C ASN A 358 -1.04 5.95 5.12
N GLY A 359 -0.48 4.78 5.42
CA GLY A 359 -0.19 3.75 4.42
C GLY A 359 -1.43 3.10 3.79
N ASP A 360 -2.51 2.92 4.55
CA ASP A 360 -3.78 2.38 4.02
C ASP A 360 -4.50 3.39 3.09
N ALA A 361 -4.44 4.68 3.43
CA ALA A 361 -4.87 5.78 2.56
C ALA A 361 -4.08 5.79 1.25
N ASN A 362 -2.75 5.65 1.33
CA ASN A 362 -1.88 5.57 0.16
C ASN A 362 -2.24 4.38 -0.74
N GLY A 363 -2.50 3.23 -0.12
CA GLY A 363 -2.94 2.03 -0.82
C GLY A 363 -4.24 2.25 -1.57
N ALA A 364 -5.25 2.86 -0.92
CA ALA A 364 -6.54 3.16 -1.56
C ALA A 364 -6.40 4.14 -2.73
N TYR A 365 -5.58 5.18 -2.54
CA TYR A 365 -5.28 6.16 -3.57
C TYR A 365 -4.62 5.52 -4.81
N ASN A 366 -3.58 4.73 -4.62
CA ASN A 366 -2.87 4.10 -5.73
C ASN A 366 -3.67 2.97 -6.40
N ILE A 367 -4.57 2.29 -5.68
CA ILE A 367 -5.56 1.37 -6.29
C ILE A 367 -6.47 2.15 -7.25
N ALA A 368 -7.00 3.30 -6.82
CA ALA A 368 -7.85 4.14 -7.68
C ALA A 368 -7.08 4.63 -8.92
N ARG A 369 -5.83 5.09 -8.74
CA ARG A 369 -4.93 5.48 -9.85
C ARG A 369 -4.68 4.36 -10.85
N LYS A 370 -4.48 3.12 -10.40
CA LYS A 370 -4.41 1.96 -11.31
C LYS A 370 -5.72 1.74 -12.06
N GLY A 371 -6.86 2.00 -11.43
CA GLY A 371 -8.15 1.99 -12.09
C GLY A 371 -8.26 3.02 -13.22
N MET A 372 -7.66 4.20 -13.08
CA MET A 372 -7.57 5.19 -14.17
C MET A 372 -6.84 4.60 -15.39
N MET A 373 -5.71 3.92 -15.16
CA MET A 373 -4.98 3.23 -16.23
C MET A 373 -5.82 2.13 -16.88
N MET A 374 -6.55 1.34 -16.09
CA MET A 374 -7.44 0.30 -16.59
C MET A 374 -8.56 0.90 -17.45
N PHE A 375 -9.16 2.01 -17.01
CA PHE A 375 -10.22 2.70 -17.72
C PHE A 375 -9.75 3.30 -19.05
N GLU A 376 -8.56 3.91 -19.09
CA GLU A 376 -8.01 4.41 -20.36
C GLU A 376 -7.78 3.26 -21.37
N ARG A 377 -7.35 2.08 -20.92
CA ARG A 377 -7.25 0.91 -21.81
C ARG A 377 -8.58 0.41 -22.32
N ILE A 378 -9.65 0.49 -21.51
CA ILE A 378 -11.00 0.17 -21.96
C ILE A 378 -11.43 1.17 -23.04
N LYS A 379 -11.18 2.48 -22.85
CA LYS A 379 -11.47 3.50 -23.85
C LYS A 379 -10.67 3.33 -25.14
N GLU A 380 -9.39 2.97 -25.04
CA GLU A 380 -8.55 2.67 -26.19
C GLU A 380 -9.09 1.46 -26.96
N PHE A 381 -9.47 0.39 -26.26
CA PHE A 381 -10.10 -0.78 -26.87
C PHE A 381 -11.40 -0.43 -27.57
N GLU A 382 -12.24 0.42 -26.98
CA GLU A 382 -13.50 0.86 -27.59
C GLU A 382 -13.29 1.63 -28.91
N LYS A 383 -12.17 2.33 -29.05
CA LYS A 383 -11.80 3.05 -30.27
C LYS A 383 -11.20 2.15 -31.36
N MET A 384 -10.86 0.89 -31.06
CA MET A 384 -10.30 -0.04 -32.04
C MET A 384 -11.35 -0.44 -33.09
N SER A 385 -10.88 -0.82 -34.28
CA SER A 385 -11.75 -1.36 -35.33
C SER A 385 -12.41 -2.67 -34.90
N GLU A 386 -13.55 -2.99 -35.49
CA GLU A 386 -14.26 -4.25 -35.20
C GLU A 386 -13.40 -5.49 -35.46
N THR A 387 -12.53 -5.44 -36.47
CA THR A 387 -11.57 -6.50 -36.79
C THR A 387 -10.53 -6.67 -35.69
N GLU A 388 -10.03 -5.60 -35.09
CA GLU A 388 -9.08 -5.64 -33.97
C GLU A 388 -9.75 -6.13 -32.68
N LYS A 389 -10.97 -5.66 -32.39
CA LYS A 389 -11.78 -6.12 -31.25
C LYS A 389 -12.02 -7.63 -31.33
N LYS A 390 -12.36 -8.16 -32.52
CA LYS A 390 -12.51 -9.61 -32.75
C LYS A 390 -11.23 -10.41 -32.50
N LYS A 391 -10.05 -9.86 -32.84
CA LYS A 391 -8.75 -10.51 -32.59
C LYS A 391 -8.39 -10.56 -31.10
N LYS A 392 -8.63 -9.46 -30.37
CA LYS A 392 -8.27 -9.34 -28.95
C LYS A 392 -9.34 -9.91 -28.00
N LYS A 393 -10.59 -9.99 -28.46
CA LYS A 393 -11.80 -10.40 -27.72
C LYS A 393 -12.19 -9.45 -26.57
N TYR A 394 -11.24 -9.02 -25.74
CA TYR A 394 -11.41 -8.12 -24.61
C TYR A 394 -10.18 -7.21 -24.42
N PRO A 395 -10.31 -6.06 -23.73
CA PRO A 395 -9.16 -5.22 -23.37
C PRO A 395 -8.22 -5.91 -22.37
N ASP A 396 -6.90 -5.82 -22.59
CA ASP A 396 -5.89 -6.19 -21.58
C ASP A 396 -5.77 -5.08 -20.54
N ILE A 397 -6.55 -5.18 -19.46
CA ILE A 397 -6.54 -4.22 -18.36
C ILE A 397 -5.51 -4.57 -17.26
N PHE A 398 -4.57 -5.50 -17.50
CA PHE A 398 -3.54 -5.87 -16.53
C PHE A 398 -2.42 -4.83 -16.47
N ILE A 399 -2.29 -4.15 -15.33
CA ILE A 399 -1.26 -3.11 -15.13
C ILE A 399 0.08 -3.74 -14.75
N ARG A 400 1.10 -3.65 -15.61
CA ARG A 400 2.46 -4.15 -15.32
C ARG A 400 3.25 -3.13 -14.51
N ASP A 401 4.28 -3.58 -13.81
CA ASP A 401 5.07 -2.70 -12.91
C ASP A 401 5.77 -1.56 -13.64
N LYS A 402 6.38 -1.85 -14.79
CA LYS A 402 7.01 -0.81 -15.63
C LYS A 402 6.00 0.25 -16.08
N GLU A 403 4.76 -0.15 -16.34
CA GLU A 403 3.70 0.76 -16.77
C GLU A 403 3.18 1.59 -15.60
N TRP A 404 3.03 0.95 -14.43
CA TRP A 404 2.70 1.64 -13.18
C TRP A 404 3.74 2.71 -12.85
N ASP A 405 5.02 2.36 -12.90
CA ASP A 405 6.12 3.29 -12.62
C ASP A 405 6.09 4.49 -13.57
N LYS A 406 5.94 4.24 -14.88
CA LYS A 406 5.81 5.31 -15.87
C LYS A 406 4.58 6.20 -15.67
N PHE A 407 3.51 5.67 -15.10
CA PHE A 407 2.31 6.44 -14.80
C PHE A 407 2.47 7.24 -13.51
N ALA A 408 3.01 6.60 -12.47
CA ALA A 408 3.08 7.16 -11.13
C ALA A 408 4.15 8.24 -10.98
N GLN A 409 5.22 8.18 -11.79
CA GLN A 409 6.41 9.03 -11.73
C GLN A 409 6.35 10.27 -12.64
N LYS A 410 5.22 10.46 -13.33
CA LYS A 410 4.88 11.70 -14.01
C LYS A 410 4.40 12.70 -12.98
#